data_AF-A0A972Z3V6-F1
#
_entry.id   AF-A0A972Z3V6-F1
#
_cell.length_a   1.000
_cell.length_b   1.000
_cell.length_c   1.000
_cell.angle_alpha   90.00
_cell.angle_beta   90.00
_cell.angle_gamma   90.00
#
_symmetry.space_group_name_H-M   'P 1'
#
loop_
_entity.id
_entity.type
_entity.pdbx_description
1 polymer ?
#
loop_
_entity_poly.entity_id
_entity_poly.type
_entity_poly.pdbx_seq_one_letter_code
_entity_poly.pdbx_strand_id
1 'polypeptide(L)'
;IQVIDAVETFRDTISGTLDIYLSSLSNKMNEVMKVLTIIATIFIPLTFIAGVYGMNFKQMPELEWEWGYLTIWIVMLVLGCLMLFGFKRKKWL
;
A
#
# COMPACT_ATOMS: atom_id res chain seq x y z
N ILE A 1 -13.56 -40.67 -33.65
CA ILE A 1 -12.39 -40.57 -32.75
C ILE A 1 -11.82 -39.15 -32.82
N GLN A 2 -11.41 -38.65 -33.98
CA GLN A 2 -10.90 -37.28 -34.16
C GLN A 2 -11.80 -36.13 -33.63
N VAL A 3 -13.13 -36.24 -33.72
CA VAL A 3 -14.06 -35.24 -33.15
C VAL A 3 -14.05 -35.25 -31.63
N ILE A 4 -13.86 -36.42 -31.00
CA ILE A 4 -13.79 -36.57 -29.54
C ILE A 4 -12.48 -35.95 -29.03
N ASP A 5 -11.36 -36.24 -29.69
CA ASP A 5 -10.04 -35.66 -29.33
C ASP A 5 -10.05 -34.12 -29.47
N ALA A 6 -10.72 -33.59 -30.50
CA ALA A 6 -10.88 -32.15 -30.67
C ALA A 6 -11.72 -31.52 -29.55
N VAL A 7 -12.81 -32.17 -29.14
CA VAL A 7 -13.66 -31.71 -28.01
C VAL A 7 -12.89 -31.74 -26.69
N GLU A 8 -12.08 -32.78 -26.45
CA GLU A 8 -11.24 -32.88 -25.26
C GLU A 8 -10.17 -31.77 -25.25
N THR A 9 -9.50 -31.54 -26.37
CA THR A 9 -8.53 -30.44 -26.54
C THR A 9 -9.15 -29.07 -26.28
N PHE A 10 -10.35 -28.81 -26.81
CA PHE A 10 -11.06 -27.55 -26.54
C PHE A 10 -11.42 -27.40 -25.06
N ARG A 11 -11.83 -28.49 -24.41
CA ARG A 11 -12.17 -28.49 -22.98
C ARG A 11 -10.96 -28.18 -22.09
N ASP A 12 -9.80 -28.74 -22.42
CA ASP A 12 -8.55 -28.45 -21.72
C ASP A 12 -8.09 -27.01 -21.95
N THR A 13 -8.22 -26.51 -23.18
CA THR A 13 -7.87 -25.13 -23.52
C THR A 13 -8.77 -24.11 -22.80
N ILE A 14 -10.08 -24.39 -22.71
CA ILE A 14 -11.02 -23.55 -21.96
C ILE A 14 -10.68 -23.54 -20.48
N SER A 15 -10.38 -24.71 -19.90
CA SER A 15 -9.97 -24.83 -18.49
C SER A 15 -8.69 -24.06 -18.21
N GLY A 16 -7.67 -24.22 -19.06
CA GLY A 16 -6.40 -23.48 -18.93
C GLY A 16 -6.59 -21.96 -19.08
N THR A 17 -7.50 -21.52 -19.95
CA THR A 17 -7.81 -20.09 -20.10
C THR A 17 -8.53 -19.53 -18.88
N LEU A 18 -9.45 -20.29 -18.28
CA LEU A 18 -10.12 -19.93 -17.04
C LEU A 18 -9.10 -19.76 -15.90
N ASP A 19 -8.15 -20.69 -15.77
CA ASP A 19 -7.10 -20.63 -14.75
C ASP A 19 -6.19 -19.41 -14.92
N ILE A 20 -5.83 -19.07 -16.16
CA ILE A 20 -5.06 -17.85 -16.48
C ILE A 20 -5.89 -16.60 -16.15
N TYR A 21 -7.19 -16.60 -16.44
CA TYR A 21 -8.07 -15.47 -16.13
C TYR A 21 -8.19 -15.26 -14.61
N LEU A 22 -8.42 -16.32 -13.84
CA LEU A 22 -8.46 -16.27 -12.38
C LEU A 22 -7.12 -15.81 -11.79
N SER A 23 -6.01 -16.32 -12.33
CA SER A 23 -4.66 -15.88 -11.93
C SER A 23 -4.43 -14.40 -12.21
N SER A 24 -4.89 -13.91 -13.37
CA SER A 24 -4.80 -12.50 -13.75
C SER A 24 -5.67 -11.62 -12.85
N LEU A 25 -6.86 -12.08 -12.48
CA LEU A 25 -7.74 -11.39 -11.53
C LEU A 25 -7.07 -11.28 -10.15
N SER A 26 -6.49 -12.38 -9.66
CA SER A 26 -5.76 -12.41 -8.40
C SER A 26 -4.56 -11.45 -8.41
N ASN A 27 -3.81 -11.41 -9.51
CA ASN A 27 -2.71 -10.46 -9.68
C ASN A 27 -3.18 -9.01 -9.60
N LYS A 28 -4.26 -8.65 -10.30
CA LYS A 28 -4.86 -7.31 -10.22
C LYS A 28 -5.31 -6.99 -8.80
N MET A 29 -5.94 -7.93 -8.11
CA MET A 29 -6.38 -7.73 -6.72
C MET A 29 -5.19 -7.51 -5.79
N ASN A 30 -4.10 -8.27 -5.97
CA ASN A 30 -2.88 -8.11 -5.19
C ASN A 30 -2.22 -6.73 -5.44
N GLU A 31 -2.24 -6.25 -6.69
CA GLU A 31 -1.75 -4.91 -7.04
C GLU A 31 -2.59 -3.81 -6.37
N VAL A 32 -3.92 -3.90 -6.44
CA VAL A 32 -4.84 -2.95 -5.78
C VAL A 32 -4.61 -2.93 -4.26
N MET A 33 -4.51 -4.11 -3.64
CA MET A 33 -4.24 -4.24 -2.20
C MET A 33 -2.88 -3.65 -1.81
N LYS A 34 -1.85 -3.84 -2.63
CA LYS A 34 -0.54 -3.21 -2.42
C LYS A 34 -0.66 -1.69 -2.45
N VAL A 35 -1.31 -1.11 -3.46
CA VAL A 35 -1.48 0.35 -3.58
C VAL A 35 -2.22 0.90 -2.36
N LEU A 36 -3.33 0.27 -1.96
CA LEU A 36 -4.09 0.69 -0.79
C LEU A 36 -3.26 0.62 0.50
N THR A 37 -2.49 -0.46 0.67
CA THR A 37 -1.64 -0.66 1.86
C THR A 37 -0.52 0.36 1.92
N ILE A 38 0.10 0.70 0.78
CA ILE A 38 1.16 1.73 0.71
C ILE A 38 0.59 3.08 1.14
N ILE A 39 -0.57 3.47 0.60
CA ILE A 39 -1.24 4.71 0.97
C ILE A 39 -1.55 4.70 2.47
N ALA A 40 -2.23 3.68 2.97
CA ALA A 40 -2.61 3.58 4.38
C ALA A 40 -1.39 3.62 5.32
N THR A 41 -0.32 2.89 5.01
CA THR A 41 0.89 2.82 5.84
C THR A 41 1.59 4.18 5.95
N ILE A 42 1.52 5.02 4.91
CA ILE A 42 2.04 6.40 4.96
C ILE A 42 1.09 7.30 5.75
N PHE A 43 -0.21 7.25 5.48
CA PHE A 43 -1.16 8.17 6.08
C PHE A 43 -1.45 7.89 7.55
N ILE A 44 -1.45 6.64 8.02
CA ILE A 44 -1.75 6.31 9.42
C ILE A 44 -0.80 7.02 10.42
N PRO A 45 0.53 6.89 10.34
CA PRO A 45 1.44 7.56 11.27
C PRO A 45 1.40 9.08 11.12
N LEU A 46 1.29 9.60 9.90
CA LEU A 46 1.16 11.05 9.66
C LEU A 46 -0.11 11.61 10.31
N THR A 47 -1.24 10.92 10.14
CA THR A 47 -2.54 11.33 10.69
C THR A 47 -2.56 11.17 12.20
N PHE A 48 -1.89 10.16 12.75
CA PHE A 48 -1.73 10.00 14.19
C PHE A 48 -0.97 11.19 14.81
N ILE A 49 0.14 11.59 14.21
CA ILE A 49 0.92 12.76 14.67
C ILE A 49 0.06 14.03 14.55
N ALA A 50 -0.57 14.25 13.39
CA ALA A 50 -1.46 15.40 13.19
C ALA A 50 -2.65 15.41 14.17
N GLY A 51 -3.18 14.24 14.52
CA GLY A 51 -4.25 14.08 15.50
C GLY A 51 -3.80 14.42 16.92
N VAL A 52 -2.65 13.90 17.35
CA VAL A 52 -2.07 14.21 18.68
C VAL A 52 -1.76 15.71 18.80
N TYR A 53 -1.22 16.34 17.76
CA TYR A 53 -0.95 17.79 17.75
C TYR A 53 -2.18 18.66 17.50
N GLY A 54 -3.23 18.13 16.89
CA GLY A 54 -4.52 18.81 16.70
C GLY A 54 -5.40 18.83 17.95
N MET A 55 -5.07 18.03 18.97
CA MET A 55 -5.70 18.11 20.28
C MET A 55 -5.23 19.38 20.99
N ASN A 56 -6.16 20.21 21.45
CA ASN A 56 -5.92 21.48 22.17
C ASN A 56 -5.24 21.24 23.55
N PHE A 57 -4.02 20.73 23.58
CA PHE A 57 -3.23 20.64 24.80
C PHE A 57 -2.72 22.03 25.17
N LYS A 58 -3.30 22.60 26.22
CA LYS A 58 -2.96 23.92 26.81
C LYS A 58 -1.52 24.02 27.35
N GLN A 59 -0.81 22.89 27.42
CA GLN A 59 0.57 22.81 27.91
C GLN A 59 1.30 21.69 27.15
N MET A 60 1.69 21.97 25.91
CA MET A 60 2.73 21.19 25.23
C MET A 60 4.08 21.81 25.62
N PRO A 61 4.95 21.13 26.39
CA PRO A 61 6.28 21.66 26.75
C PRO A 61 7.18 21.93 25.52
N GLU A 62 6.79 21.45 24.34
CA GLU A 62 7.43 21.70 23.05
C GLU A 62 7.07 23.08 22.45
N LEU A 63 6.05 23.78 22.99
CA LEU A 63 5.61 25.11 22.54
C LEU A 63 6.50 26.25 23.09
N GLU A 64 7.27 26.00 24.15
CA GLU A 64 8.26 26.96 24.66
C GLU A 64 9.52 27.05 23.79
N TRP A 65 9.71 26.08 22.87
CA TRP A 65 10.77 26.10 21.88
C TRP A 65 10.20 26.67 20.57
N GLU A 66 10.73 27.81 20.10
CA GLU A 66 10.34 28.42 18.80
C GLU A 66 10.43 27.43 17.61
N TRP A 67 11.19 26.34 17.76
CA TRP A 67 11.46 25.35 16.72
C TRP A 67 10.68 24.04 16.90
N GLY A 68 9.86 23.88 17.94
CA GLY A 68 9.12 22.63 18.22
C GLY A 68 8.25 22.21 17.04
N TYR A 69 7.45 23.16 16.52
CA TYR A 69 6.62 22.97 15.34
C TYR A 69 7.42 22.54 14.10
N LEU A 70 8.58 23.17 13.85
CA LEU A 70 9.44 22.86 12.72
C LEU A 70 10.06 21.46 12.83
N THR A 71 10.44 21.07 14.05
CA THR A 71 11.07 19.77 14.34
C THR A 71 10.08 18.62 14.07
N ILE A 72 8.82 18.78 14.45
CA ILE A 72 7.76 17.79 14.21
C ILE A 72 7.49 17.64 12.70
N TRP A 73 7.47 18.74 11.96
CA TRP A 73 7.38 18.72 10.51
C TRP A 73 8.53 17.95 9.87
N ILE A 74 9.77 18.17 10.33
CA ILE A 74 10.94 17.41 9.87
C ILE A 74 10.80 15.93 10.22
N VAL A 75 10.34 15.58 11.42
CA VAL A 75 10.13 14.17 11.83
C VAL A 75 9.06 13.50 10.96
N MET A 76 7.94 14.16 10.67
CA MET A 76 6.91 13.64 9.77
C MET A 76 7.43 13.43 8.35
N LEU A 77 8.22 14.38 7.84
CA LEU A 77 8.79 14.33 6.49
C LEU A 77 9.85 13.22 6.40
N VAL A 78 10.71 13.08 7.42
CA VAL A 78 11.70 12.00 7.52
C VAL A 78 11.00 10.65 7.62
N LEU A 79 9.98 10.48 8.47
CA LEU A 79 9.20 9.24 8.57
C LEU A 79 8.54 8.86 7.23
N GLY A 80 7.91 9.83 6.55
CA GLY A 80 7.34 9.63 5.23
C GLY A 80 8.37 9.19 4.20
N CYS A 81 9.52 9.88 4.15
CA CYS A 81 10.63 9.51 3.25
C CYS A 81 11.22 8.14 3.57
N LEU A 82 11.37 7.78 4.85
CA LEU A 82 11.92 6.50 5.29
C LEU A 82 10.99 5.34 4.91
N MET A 83 9.67 5.53 5.08
CA MET A 83 8.67 4.57 4.63
C MET A 83 8.65 4.43 3.10
N LEU A 84 8.65 5.54 2.35
CA LEU A 84 8.74 5.51 0.89
C LEU A 84 10.00 4.80 0.39
N PHE A 85 11.15 5.08 1.01
CA PHE A 85 12.42 4.41 0.68
C PHE A 85 12.36 2.91 1.02
N GLY A 86 11.77 2.54 2.16
CA GLY A 86 11.56 1.14 2.55
C GLY A 86 10.68 0.36 1.55
N PHE A 87 9.58 0.97 1.10
CA PHE A 87 8.69 0.38 0.09
C PHE A 87 9.38 0.23 -1.28
N LYS A 88 10.17 1.23 -1.69
CA LYS A 88 10.97 1.17 -2.93
C LYS A 88 12.03 0.07 -2.86
N ARG A 89 12.69 -0.10 -1.70
CA ARG A 89 13.74 -1.14 -1.53
C ARG A 89 13.19 -2.56 -1.51
N LYS A 90 11.96 -2.75 -1.02
CA LYS A 90 11.30 -4.06 -1.01
C LYS A 90 10.70 -4.49 -2.37
N LYS A 91 10.86 -3.71 -3.44
CA LYS A 91 10.27 -3.98 -4.78
C LYS A 91 8.76 -4.24 -4.74
N TRP A 92 8.06 -3.58 -3.82
CA TRP A 92 6.60 -3.58 -3.78
C TRP A 92 6.00 -2.52 -4.71
N LEU A 93 6.86 -1.64 -5.23
CA LEU A 93 6.68 -0.79 -6.42
C LEU A 93 7.44 -1.40 -7.59
#